data_AF-A0AAJ4E949-F1
#
_entry.id   AF-A0AAJ4E949-F1
#
_cell.length_a   1.000
_cell.length_b   1.000
_cell.length_c   1.000
_cell.angle_alpha   90.00
_cell.angle_beta   90.00
_cell.angle_gamma   90.00
#
_symmetry.space_group_name_H-M   'P 1'
#
loop_
_entity.id
_entity.type
_entity.pdbx_description
1 polymer ?
#
loop_
_entity_poly.entity_id
_entity_poly.type
_entity_poly.pdbx_seq_one_letter_code
_entity_poly.pdbx_strand_id
1 'polypeptide(L)'
;MKSILSPVSLYAQALLSAKGIEIKHSTLLQILAALLGYETYAALKHEEDDQNLDFHLMDADFFILNISLGETRASRLCDSPEKVVVECIEALKRMLPAPVFTSIESFYSKHGNDAVAAAFDDRDLLTKQVGSTWSPKGKLVITGNFTCDETVWTAREIWTLKGEAFWESDGKLSANGNTPIGIVVYRKAGRGGLISNTSDERLAAAKDVEVTFGLYRPDVLVLSSDGSTTRPWLAFLVDNPSRMVLGKAIAIDGNIHQLLDRLVIEAIDETLGYRITSIEIDSSIESVKLSELLRSKNIVSRRLNRQRQGSMERLIYQITRILTLHIEEGDGLLPELTADEFKNRLQMQIAQYNCSITPSGTSPLDQAYNCLEPRLK
;
A
#
# COMPACT_ATOMS: atom_id res chain seq x y z
N MET A 1 26.69 -9.01 9.44
CA MET A 1 25.77 -8.61 10.53
C MET A 1 25.60 -9.75 11.53
N LYS A 2 25.40 -9.47 12.83
CA LYS A 2 25.00 -10.52 13.80
C LYS A 2 23.52 -10.87 13.52
N SER A 3 23.22 -12.14 13.31
CA SER A 3 21.86 -12.62 13.06
C SER A 3 20.92 -12.29 14.22
N ILE A 4 19.88 -11.50 13.96
CA ILE A 4 18.82 -11.13 14.92
C ILE A 4 18.20 -12.36 15.58
N LEU A 5 18.08 -13.47 14.84
CA LEU A 5 17.44 -14.69 15.32
C LEU A 5 18.37 -15.60 16.11
N SER A 6 19.69 -15.43 16.06
CA SER A 6 20.61 -16.34 16.75
C SER A 6 20.50 -16.27 18.29
N PRO A 7 20.36 -15.10 18.93
CA PRO A 7 20.04 -15.02 20.35
C PRO A 7 18.66 -15.62 20.67
N VAL A 8 17.67 -15.41 19.79
CA VAL A 8 16.30 -15.90 19.97
C VAL A 8 16.24 -17.43 19.91
N SER A 9 16.92 -18.04 18.94
CA SER A 9 16.99 -19.50 18.80
C SER A 9 17.70 -20.16 19.96
N LEU A 10 18.78 -19.56 20.48
CA LEU A 10 19.46 -20.07 21.68
C LEU A 10 18.55 -20.02 22.91
N TYR A 11 17.78 -18.94 23.08
CA TYR A 11 16.81 -18.82 24.17
C TYR A 11 15.68 -19.86 24.04
N ALA A 12 15.10 -20.01 22.85
CA ALA A 12 14.08 -21.03 22.57
C ALA A 12 14.63 -22.45 22.82
N GLN A 13 15.88 -22.71 22.41
CA GLN A 13 16.54 -23.99 22.63
C GLN A 13 16.67 -24.29 24.13
N ALA A 14 17.07 -23.31 24.95
CA ALA A 14 17.17 -23.47 26.39
C ALA A 14 15.80 -23.79 27.04
N LEU A 15 14.73 -23.10 26.62
CA LEU A 15 13.36 -23.38 27.08
C LEU A 15 12.92 -24.81 26.74
N LEU A 16 13.20 -25.27 25.52
CA LEU A 16 12.85 -26.61 25.05
C LEU A 16 13.66 -27.69 25.77
N SER A 17 14.96 -27.48 25.95
CA SER A 17 15.82 -28.41 26.68
C SER A 17 15.38 -28.56 28.14
N ALA A 18 14.93 -27.48 28.80
CA ALA A 18 14.35 -27.55 30.14
C ALA A 18 13.07 -28.40 30.20
N LYS A 19 12.38 -28.58 29.07
CA LYS A 19 11.19 -29.44 28.91
C LYS A 19 11.52 -30.84 28.37
N GLY A 20 12.80 -31.19 28.27
CA GLY A 20 13.27 -32.49 27.75
C GLY A 20 13.12 -32.63 26.24
N ILE A 21 12.98 -31.53 25.49
CA ILE A 21 12.83 -31.52 24.04
C ILE A 21 14.15 -31.05 23.43
N GLU A 22 14.82 -31.92 22.68
CA GLU A 22 16.05 -31.59 21.96
C GLU A 22 15.76 -31.21 20.51
N ILE A 23 16.13 -29.98 20.13
CA ILE A 23 16.00 -29.51 18.74
C ILE A 23 17.29 -28.82 18.31
N LYS A 24 17.69 -29.10 17.07
CA LYS A 24 18.85 -28.47 16.44
C LYS A 24 18.61 -26.97 16.28
N HIS A 25 19.64 -26.19 16.61
CA HIS A 25 19.63 -24.73 16.43
C HIS A 25 19.21 -24.28 15.03
N SER A 26 19.70 -24.97 13.98
CA SER A 26 19.33 -24.69 12.58
C SER A 26 17.83 -24.86 12.30
N THR A 27 17.17 -25.82 12.96
CA THR A 27 15.72 -26.03 12.84
C THR A 27 14.94 -24.90 13.48
N LEU A 28 15.37 -24.45 14.67
CA LEU A 28 14.74 -23.31 15.36
C LEU A 28 14.85 -22.03 14.52
N LEU A 29 15.99 -21.77 13.88
CA LEU A 29 16.15 -20.63 12.98
C LEU A 29 15.14 -20.66 11.81
N GLN A 30 14.84 -21.84 11.26
CA GLN A 30 13.85 -21.96 10.19
C GLN A 30 12.43 -21.66 10.69
N ILE A 31 12.07 -22.17 11.87
CA ILE A 31 10.75 -21.96 12.47
C ILE A 31 10.57 -20.49 12.88
N LEU A 32 11.59 -19.88 13.49
CA LEU A 32 11.58 -18.46 13.85
C LEU A 32 11.46 -17.55 12.62
N ALA A 33 12.19 -17.85 11.54
CA ALA A 33 12.05 -17.12 10.29
C ALA A 33 10.63 -17.25 9.70
N ALA A 34 10.04 -18.46 9.74
CA ALA A 34 8.67 -18.71 9.33
C ALA A 34 7.65 -17.93 10.16
N LEU A 35 7.83 -17.86 11.49
CA LEU A 35 7.00 -17.03 12.37
C LEU A 35 7.09 -15.53 12.03
N LEU A 36 8.20 -15.08 11.45
CA LEU A 36 8.35 -13.70 10.95
C LEU A 36 7.86 -13.51 9.50
N GLY A 37 7.27 -14.53 8.87
CA GLY A 37 6.70 -14.45 7.53
C GLY A 37 7.64 -14.92 6.40
N TYR A 38 8.81 -15.45 6.72
CA TYR A 38 9.79 -15.92 5.72
C TYR A 38 9.69 -17.42 5.49
N GLU A 39 9.63 -17.82 4.22
CA GLU A 39 9.65 -19.24 3.87
C GLU A 39 10.93 -19.97 4.30
N THR A 40 12.06 -19.30 4.45
CA THR A 40 13.27 -19.93 4.98
C THR A 40 14.10 -18.93 5.76
N TYR A 41 14.96 -19.44 6.64
CA TYR A 41 15.98 -18.61 7.28
C TYR A 41 16.95 -17.97 6.27
N ALA A 42 17.21 -18.64 5.14
CA ALA A 42 18.04 -18.08 4.08
C ALA A 42 17.37 -16.87 3.41
N ALA A 43 16.05 -16.91 3.19
CA ALA A 43 15.29 -15.78 2.65
C ALA A 43 15.29 -14.58 3.62
N LEU A 44 15.13 -14.83 4.92
CA LEU A 44 15.27 -13.78 5.94
C LEU A 44 16.66 -13.17 5.90
N LYS A 45 17.70 -14.00 5.90
CA LYS A 45 19.08 -13.53 5.89
C LYS A 45 19.40 -12.73 4.64
N HIS A 46 18.90 -13.16 3.48
CA HIS A 46 19.11 -12.44 2.22
C HIS A 46 18.50 -11.03 2.24
N GLU A 47 17.27 -10.90 2.76
CA GLU A 47 16.63 -9.59 2.90
C GLU A 47 17.36 -8.74 3.95
N GLU A 48 17.70 -9.29 5.11
CA GLU A 48 18.42 -8.55 6.17
C GLU A 48 19.87 -8.16 5.82
N ASP A 49 20.50 -8.86 4.86
CA ASP A 49 21.84 -8.51 4.37
C ASP A 49 21.77 -7.49 3.20
N ASP A 50 20.59 -7.12 2.69
CA ASP A 50 20.42 -6.13 1.63
C ASP A 50 20.59 -4.69 2.15
N GLN A 51 21.67 -4.04 1.71
CA GLN A 51 22.00 -2.67 2.13
C GLN A 51 21.12 -1.58 1.51
N ASN A 52 20.28 -1.93 0.53
CA ASN A 52 19.37 -0.97 -0.10
C ASN A 52 18.03 -0.85 0.64
N LEU A 53 17.79 -1.66 1.68
CA LEU A 53 16.58 -1.55 2.48
C LEU A 53 16.65 -0.32 3.38
N ASP A 54 15.59 0.48 3.36
CA ASP A 54 15.43 1.62 4.27
C ASP A 54 15.40 1.16 5.74
N PHE A 55 14.82 -0.03 6.00
CA PHE A 55 14.60 -0.55 7.34
C PHE A 55 14.78 -2.07 7.41
N HIS A 56 15.37 -2.51 8.51
CA HIS A 56 15.58 -3.91 8.86
C HIS A 56 14.68 -4.33 10.01
N LEU A 57 14.57 -5.63 10.30
CA LEU A 57 13.74 -6.15 11.39
C LEU A 57 14.03 -5.48 12.74
N MET A 58 15.28 -5.08 13.00
CA MET A 58 15.66 -4.40 14.24
C MET A 58 15.06 -3.01 14.42
N ASP A 59 14.61 -2.37 13.33
CA ASP A 59 14.03 -1.03 13.34
C ASP A 59 12.51 -1.07 13.58
N ALA A 60 11.90 -2.26 13.65
CA ALA A 60 10.46 -2.41 13.79
C ALA A 60 9.95 -1.89 15.14
N ASP A 61 8.84 -1.14 15.11
CA ASP A 61 8.07 -0.74 16.29
C ASP A 61 7.09 -1.83 16.75
N PHE A 62 6.70 -2.72 15.85
CA PHE A 62 5.80 -3.83 16.13
C PHE A 62 6.16 -5.05 15.29
N PHE A 63 5.91 -6.24 15.83
CA PHE A 63 5.99 -7.49 15.07
C PHE A 63 4.63 -8.20 15.06
N ILE A 64 4.18 -8.66 13.90
CA ILE A 64 3.00 -9.51 13.76
C ILE A 64 3.45 -10.88 13.25
N LEU A 65 3.26 -11.92 14.06
CA LEU A 65 3.73 -13.28 13.75
C LEU A 65 2.80 -14.01 12.77
N ASN A 66 3.39 -14.69 11.79
CA ASN A 66 2.72 -15.65 10.92
C ASN A 66 2.70 -17.04 11.57
N ILE A 67 1.76 -17.25 12.50
CA ILE A 67 1.65 -18.51 13.25
C ILE A 67 1.42 -19.70 12.31
N SER A 68 0.55 -19.55 11.31
CA SER A 68 0.24 -20.63 10.36
C SER A 68 1.47 -21.09 9.58
N LEU A 69 2.32 -20.14 9.12
CA LEU A 69 3.57 -20.48 8.44
C LEU A 69 4.58 -21.11 9.41
N GLY A 70 4.66 -20.59 10.64
CA GLY A 70 5.49 -21.15 11.71
C GLY A 70 5.13 -22.60 12.06
N GLU A 71 3.85 -22.90 12.24
CA GLU A 71 3.32 -24.24 12.51
C GLU A 71 3.54 -25.19 11.34
N THR A 72 3.28 -24.73 10.12
CA THR A 72 3.55 -25.50 8.90
C THR A 72 5.04 -25.83 8.78
N ARG A 73 5.92 -24.90 9.15
CA ARG A 73 7.36 -25.12 9.16
C ARG A 73 7.78 -26.09 10.25
N ALA A 74 7.23 -25.95 11.46
CA ALA A 74 7.53 -26.83 12.59
C ALA A 74 7.08 -28.27 12.32
N SER A 75 5.88 -28.48 11.79
CA SER A 75 5.34 -29.82 11.51
C SER A 75 6.16 -30.60 10.48
N ARG A 76 6.84 -29.88 9.57
CA ARG A 76 7.77 -30.48 8.59
C ARG A 76 9.14 -30.83 9.16
N LEU A 77 9.54 -30.23 10.28
CA LEU A 77 10.92 -30.26 10.76
C LEU A 77 11.12 -30.89 12.15
N CYS A 78 10.05 -31.13 12.92
CA CYS A 78 10.16 -31.71 14.25
C CYS A 78 8.90 -32.50 14.66
N ASP A 79 9.07 -33.41 15.62
CA ASP A 79 8.03 -34.35 16.05
C ASP A 79 6.99 -33.74 17.01
N SER A 80 7.28 -32.58 17.60
CA SER A 80 6.41 -31.90 18.59
C SER A 80 6.15 -30.44 18.21
N PRO A 81 5.58 -30.17 17.02
CA PRO A 81 5.51 -28.82 16.44
C PRO A 81 4.80 -27.80 17.34
N GLU A 82 3.69 -28.18 17.97
CA GLU A 82 2.91 -27.30 18.84
C GLU A 82 3.74 -26.77 20.02
N LYS A 83 4.44 -27.67 20.74
CA LYS A 83 5.30 -27.29 21.87
C LYS A 83 6.44 -26.38 21.41
N VAL A 84 7.02 -26.68 20.25
CA VAL A 84 8.16 -25.94 19.70
C VAL A 84 7.77 -24.53 19.29
N VAL A 85 6.63 -24.38 18.61
CA VAL A 85 6.10 -23.08 18.22
C VAL A 85 5.81 -22.22 19.44
N VAL A 86 5.22 -22.78 20.50
CA VAL A 86 4.97 -22.05 21.75
C VAL A 86 6.26 -21.48 22.35
N GLU A 87 7.32 -22.27 22.47
CA GLU A 87 8.60 -21.77 23.01
C GLU A 87 9.29 -20.77 22.07
N CYS A 88 9.12 -20.93 20.75
CA CYS A 88 9.65 -19.98 19.78
C CYS A 88 8.94 -18.61 19.87
N ILE A 89 7.61 -18.60 20.03
CA ILE A 89 6.83 -17.38 20.23
C ILE A 89 7.25 -16.70 21.54
N GLU A 90 7.43 -17.46 22.61
CA GLU A 90 7.88 -16.93 23.90
C GLU A 90 9.28 -16.31 23.79
N ALA A 91 10.20 -16.97 23.07
CA ALA A 91 11.52 -16.43 22.80
C ALA A 91 11.45 -15.11 22.00
N LEU A 92 10.61 -15.04 20.96
CA LEU A 92 10.43 -13.81 20.16
C LEU A 92 9.89 -12.67 21.04
N LYS A 93 8.84 -12.92 21.82
CA LYS A 93 8.25 -11.94 22.75
C LYS A 93 9.27 -11.41 23.76
N ARG A 94 10.18 -12.27 24.22
CA ARG A 94 11.15 -11.92 25.26
C ARG A 94 12.37 -11.16 24.71
N MET A 95 12.80 -11.51 23.50
CA MET A 95 14.10 -11.13 22.97
C MET A 95 14.06 -10.05 21.89
N LEU A 96 12.93 -9.85 21.21
CA LEU A 96 12.79 -8.77 20.25
C LEU A 96 12.62 -7.41 20.96
N PRO A 97 13.10 -6.31 20.35
CA PRO A 97 13.10 -4.99 20.99
C PRO A 97 11.71 -4.36 21.10
N ALA A 98 10.73 -4.88 20.36
CA ALA A 98 9.43 -4.27 20.19
C ALA A 98 8.29 -5.26 20.47
N PRO A 99 7.06 -4.78 20.74
CA PRO A 99 5.89 -5.63 20.99
C PRO A 99 5.64 -6.66 19.90
N VAL A 100 5.41 -7.91 20.31
CA VAL A 100 5.13 -9.04 19.41
C VAL A 100 3.68 -9.48 19.55
N PHE A 101 2.95 -9.41 18.44
CA PHE A 101 1.56 -9.81 18.29
C PHE A 101 1.49 -11.19 17.64
N THR A 102 0.73 -12.10 18.26
CA THR A 102 0.58 -13.48 17.76
C THR A 102 -0.48 -13.60 16.68
N SER A 103 -1.24 -12.54 16.42
CA SER A 103 -2.21 -12.50 15.31
C SER A 103 -2.51 -11.05 14.92
N ILE A 104 -3.05 -10.89 13.71
CA ILE A 104 -3.52 -9.60 13.20
C ILE A 104 -4.65 -9.04 14.08
N GLU A 105 -5.56 -9.89 14.57
CA GLU A 105 -6.66 -9.48 15.47
C GLU A 105 -6.13 -8.98 16.82
N SER A 106 -5.07 -9.61 17.33
CA SER A 106 -4.41 -9.15 18.56
C SER A 106 -3.73 -7.80 18.39
N PHE A 107 -3.26 -7.49 17.17
CA PHE A 107 -2.73 -6.17 16.81
C PHE A 107 -3.86 -5.14 16.68
N TYR A 108 -4.96 -5.48 16.01
CA TYR A 108 -6.13 -4.59 15.89
C TYR A 108 -6.71 -4.16 17.23
N SER A 109 -6.92 -5.13 18.12
CA SER A 109 -7.51 -4.88 19.43
C SER A 109 -6.65 -4.03 20.35
N LYS A 110 -5.32 -4.13 20.26
CA LYS A 110 -4.37 -3.44 21.14
C LYS A 110 -3.78 -2.16 20.57
N HIS A 111 -3.75 -2.01 19.25
CA HIS A 111 -3.14 -0.87 18.58
C HIS A 111 -4.00 -0.33 17.43
N GLY A 112 -4.56 -1.20 16.60
CA GLY A 112 -5.31 -0.77 15.40
C GLY A 112 -6.49 0.17 15.70
N ASN A 113 -7.23 -0.06 16.79
CA ASN A 113 -8.31 0.85 17.20
C ASN A 113 -7.80 2.28 17.49
N ASP A 114 -6.73 2.40 18.26
CA ASP A 114 -6.17 3.70 18.65
C ASP A 114 -5.50 4.38 17.45
N ALA A 115 -4.82 3.61 16.60
CA ALA A 115 -4.19 4.11 15.38
C ALA A 115 -5.23 4.64 14.38
N VAL A 116 -6.32 3.91 14.17
CA VAL A 116 -7.42 4.36 13.29
C VAL A 116 -8.16 5.54 13.92
N ALA A 117 -8.34 5.58 15.24
CA ALA A 117 -8.91 6.74 15.91
C ALA A 117 -8.05 8.00 15.70
N ALA A 118 -6.72 7.89 15.83
CA ALA A 118 -5.78 8.97 15.57
C ALA A 118 -5.82 9.45 14.12
N ALA A 119 -6.12 8.57 13.16
CA ALA A 119 -6.32 8.96 11.76
C ALA A 119 -7.46 9.99 11.61
N PHE A 120 -8.42 10.05 12.55
CA PHE A 120 -9.53 10.99 12.55
C PHE A 120 -9.30 12.24 13.42
N ASP A 121 -8.07 12.51 13.86
CA ASP A 121 -7.78 13.68 14.71
C ASP A 121 -8.07 15.02 14.00
N ASP A 122 -8.09 15.04 12.66
CA ASP A 122 -8.55 16.19 11.87
C ASP A 122 -10.08 16.31 11.91
N ARG A 123 -10.55 17.25 12.73
CA ARG A 123 -11.98 17.54 12.89
C ARG A 123 -12.65 18.08 11.64
N ASP A 124 -11.94 18.80 10.77
CA ASP A 124 -12.53 19.36 9.55
C ASP A 124 -12.76 18.24 8.52
N LEU A 125 -11.82 17.29 8.42
CA LEU A 125 -12.00 16.08 7.62
C LEU A 125 -13.12 15.21 8.18
N LEU A 126 -13.15 14.99 9.49
CA LEU A 126 -14.20 14.20 10.11
C LEU A 126 -15.58 14.83 9.91
N THR A 127 -15.69 16.17 10.02
CA THR A 127 -16.92 16.91 9.73
C THR A 127 -17.40 16.68 8.30
N LYS A 128 -16.49 16.73 7.31
CA LYS A 128 -16.82 16.46 5.90
C LYS A 128 -17.29 15.02 5.67
N GLN A 129 -16.64 14.05 6.32
CA GLN A 129 -16.96 12.62 6.15
C GLN A 129 -18.29 12.26 6.81
N VAL A 130 -18.56 12.81 8.00
CA VAL A 130 -19.79 12.58 8.75
C VAL A 130 -20.97 13.37 8.17
N GLY A 131 -20.70 14.54 7.59
CA GLY A 131 -21.70 15.37 6.91
C GLY A 131 -22.81 15.84 7.86
N SER A 132 -24.07 15.58 7.50
CA SER A 132 -25.24 16.08 8.23
C SER A 132 -25.42 15.52 9.64
N THR A 133 -24.72 14.44 10.00
CA THR A 133 -24.74 13.87 11.36
C THR A 133 -23.70 14.53 12.28
N TRP A 134 -22.88 15.45 11.76
CA TRP A 134 -21.86 16.09 12.55
C TRP A 134 -22.47 16.91 13.68
N SER A 135 -21.89 16.78 14.86
CA SER A 135 -22.26 17.53 16.06
C SER A 135 -21.01 17.70 16.91
N PRO A 136 -20.74 18.90 17.44
CA PRO A 136 -19.60 19.12 18.34
C PRO A 136 -19.61 18.26 19.61
N LYS A 137 -20.76 17.70 19.97
CA LYS A 137 -20.95 16.82 21.14
C LYS A 137 -20.95 15.33 20.79
N GLY A 138 -20.82 15.01 19.51
CA GLY A 138 -20.79 13.62 19.07
C GLY A 138 -19.50 12.92 19.44
N LYS A 139 -19.51 11.60 19.34
CA LYS A 139 -18.38 10.73 19.63
C LYS A 139 -18.07 9.85 18.43
N LEU A 140 -16.79 9.71 18.13
CA LEU A 140 -16.31 8.71 17.18
C LEU A 140 -16.31 7.32 17.84
N VAL A 141 -16.89 6.35 17.16
CA VAL A 141 -16.92 4.95 17.58
C VAL A 141 -16.28 4.10 16.49
N ILE A 142 -15.10 3.56 16.77
CA ILE A 142 -14.44 2.59 15.87
C ILE A 142 -15.21 1.27 15.95
N THR A 143 -15.57 0.71 14.80
CA THR A 143 -16.42 -0.49 14.73
C THR A 143 -15.67 -1.76 15.07
N GLY A 144 -14.33 -1.73 14.96
CA GLY A 144 -13.48 -2.91 14.98
C GLY A 144 -13.48 -3.68 13.66
N ASN A 145 -14.19 -3.20 12.63
CA ASN A 145 -14.10 -3.73 11.28
C ASN A 145 -12.87 -3.13 10.60
N PHE A 146 -11.88 -3.99 10.40
CA PHE A 146 -10.64 -3.63 9.74
C PHE A 146 -10.53 -4.36 8.40
N THR A 147 -10.04 -3.64 7.39
CA THR A 147 -9.70 -4.18 6.08
C THR A 147 -8.28 -3.78 5.72
N CYS A 148 -7.62 -4.60 4.90
CA CYS A 148 -6.27 -4.36 4.41
C CYS A 148 -6.23 -4.73 2.93
N ASP A 149 -5.44 -4.00 2.15
CA ASP A 149 -5.32 -4.27 0.72
C ASP A 149 -4.54 -5.56 0.45
N GLU A 150 -3.66 -5.93 1.39
CA GLU A 150 -2.92 -7.18 1.38
C GLU A 150 -2.56 -7.67 2.79
N THR A 151 -2.00 -8.88 2.89
CA THR A 151 -1.56 -9.42 4.18
C THR A 151 -0.27 -8.74 4.65
N VAL A 152 -0.10 -8.64 5.97
CA VAL A 152 1.10 -7.99 6.54
C VAL A 152 2.41 -8.65 6.11
N TRP A 153 2.41 -9.96 5.83
CA TRP A 153 3.62 -10.73 5.49
C TRP A 153 3.94 -10.74 3.99
N THR A 154 3.00 -10.34 3.13
CA THR A 154 3.21 -10.18 1.69
C THR A 154 3.66 -8.78 1.33
N ALA A 155 3.17 -7.78 2.09
CA ALA A 155 3.53 -6.38 1.93
C ALA A 155 5.04 -6.17 2.03
N ARG A 156 5.60 -5.43 1.07
CA ARG A 156 7.06 -5.25 0.93
C ARG A 156 7.56 -3.94 1.49
N GLU A 157 6.95 -2.84 1.12
CA GLU A 157 7.40 -1.49 1.50
C GLU A 157 6.44 -0.85 2.50
N ILE A 158 5.15 -1.01 2.24
CA ILE A 158 4.08 -0.35 2.97
C ILE A 158 2.96 -1.35 3.23
N TRP A 159 2.33 -1.25 4.40
CA TRP A 159 1.10 -1.96 4.71
C TRP A 159 0.02 -0.99 5.19
N THR A 160 -1.17 -1.10 4.62
CA THR A 160 -2.28 -0.17 4.85
C THR A 160 -3.39 -0.85 5.64
N LEU A 161 -3.72 -0.28 6.79
CA LEU A 161 -4.83 -0.68 7.64
C LEU A 161 -5.98 0.31 7.48
N LYS A 162 -7.17 -0.17 7.09
CA LYS A 162 -8.38 0.64 6.96
C LYS A 162 -9.36 0.21 8.04
N GLY A 163 -9.76 1.13 8.91
CA GLY A 163 -10.76 0.86 9.95
C GLY A 163 -12.01 1.70 9.73
N GLU A 164 -13.16 1.05 9.88
CA GLU A 164 -14.45 1.72 9.84
C GLU A 164 -14.76 2.38 11.20
N ALA A 165 -15.43 3.53 11.13
CA ALA A 165 -15.95 4.21 12.30
C ALA A 165 -17.36 4.74 12.04
N PHE A 166 -18.10 5.01 13.10
CA PHE A 166 -19.34 5.77 13.05
C PHE A 166 -19.23 7.01 13.92
N TRP A 167 -19.95 8.05 13.52
CA TRP A 167 -20.16 9.20 14.39
C TRP A 167 -21.52 9.08 15.06
N GLU A 168 -21.52 9.11 16.39
CA GLU A 168 -22.72 9.08 17.19
C GLU A 168 -23.01 10.48 17.73
N SER A 169 -24.18 11.05 17.39
CA SER A 169 -24.69 12.28 17.99
C SER A 169 -26.12 12.08 18.47
N ASP A 170 -26.40 12.44 19.72
CA ASP A 170 -27.75 12.42 20.31
C ASP A 170 -28.47 11.06 20.16
N GLY A 171 -27.72 9.96 20.30
CA GLY A 171 -28.22 8.59 20.14
C GLY A 171 -28.60 8.20 18.71
N LYS A 172 -28.29 9.06 17.73
CA LYS A 172 -28.38 8.75 16.30
C LYS A 172 -26.99 8.46 15.77
N LEU A 173 -26.80 7.25 15.27
CA LEU A 173 -25.66 6.91 14.42
C LEU A 173 -25.79 7.67 13.10
N SER A 174 -24.67 7.88 12.41
CA SER A 174 -24.64 8.39 11.03
C SER A 174 -25.52 7.52 10.13
N ALA A 175 -26.78 7.93 9.99
CA ALA A 175 -27.78 7.26 9.18
C ALA A 175 -27.56 7.70 7.74
N ASN A 176 -27.19 6.72 6.91
CA ASN A 176 -27.06 6.74 5.45
C ASN A 176 -25.61 6.79 4.92
N GLY A 177 -25.03 5.60 4.74
CA GLY A 177 -24.16 5.27 3.61
C GLY A 177 -22.68 5.64 3.69
N ASN A 178 -22.31 6.71 4.40
CA ASN A 178 -20.91 7.11 4.52
C ASN A 178 -20.38 6.73 5.89
N THR A 179 -19.86 5.51 6.01
CA THR A 179 -19.04 5.09 7.16
C THR A 179 -17.68 5.79 7.02
N PRO A 180 -17.28 6.70 7.92
CA PRO A 180 -15.91 7.20 7.95
C PRO A 180 -14.92 6.04 7.95
N ILE A 181 -13.92 6.09 7.08
CA ILE A 181 -12.83 5.12 7.02
C ILE A 181 -11.54 5.84 7.40
N GLY A 182 -10.95 5.42 8.51
CA GLY A 182 -9.64 5.85 8.95
C GLY A 182 -8.63 4.92 8.33
N ILE A 183 -7.62 5.48 7.69
CA ILE A 183 -6.61 4.68 6.99
C ILE A 183 -5.27 4.99 7.65
N VAL A 184 -4.57 3.95 8.09
CA VAL A 184 -3.27 4.03 8.73
C VAL A 184 -2.26 3.33 7.84
N VAL A 185 -1.13 3.97 7.61
CA VAL A 185 -0.08 3.49 6.72
C VAL A 185 1.17 3.17 7.54
N TYR A 186 1.63 1.93 7.48
CA TYR A 186 2.85 1.48 8.14
C TYR A 186 3.96 1.25 7.12
N ARG A 187 5.19 1.63 7.45
CA ARG A 187 6.37 1.18 6.71
C ARG A 187 6.76 -0.22 7.16
N LYS A 188 7.33 -1.01 6.25
CA LYS A 188 7.78 -2.37 6.52
C LYS A 188 9.21 -2.40 7.04
N ALA A 189 9.43 -3.22 8.05
CA ALA A 189 10.73 -3.62 8.57
C ALA A 189 10.81 -5.14 8.46
N GLY A 190 11.23 -5.63 7.29
CA GLY A 190 11.04 -7.03 6.91
C GLY A 190 9.56 -7.44 6.81
N ARG A 191 9.29 -8.75 6.74
CA ARG A 191 7.93 -9.27 6.50
C ARG A 191 6.99 -9.18 7.70
N GLY A 192 7.48 -9.46 8.91
CA GLY A 192 6.67 -9.42 10.13
C GLY A 192 6.70 -8.09 10.87
N GLY A 193 7.69 -7.23 10.58
CA GLY A 193 7.89 -5.96 11.28
C GLY A 193 7.13 -4.81 10.62
N LEU A 194 6.68 -3.88 11.47
CA LEU A 194 6.02 -2.63 11.11
C LEU A 194 6.69 -1.48 11.84
N ILE A 195 6.86 -0.36 11.15
CA ILE A 195 7.30 0.91 11.73
C ILE A 195 6.12 1.86 11.74
N SER A 196 5.79 2.35 12.92
CA SER A 196 4.91 3.49 13.10
C SER A 196 5.71 4.75 12.85
N ASN A 197 5.24 5.57 11.93
CA ASN A 197 5.91 6.82 11.62
C ASN A 197 5.59 7.84 12.73
N THR A 198 6.18 7.66 13.92
CA THR A 198 5.93 8.48 15.12
C THR A 198 6.50 9.90 15.04
N SER A 199 7.31 10.20 14.02
CA SER A 199 7.86 11.53 13.73
C SER A 199 7.22 12.23 12.54
N ASP A 200 6.42 11.51 11.76
CA ASP A 200 5.61 12.09 10.69
C ASP A 200 4.25 12.39 11.34
N GLU A 201 3.61 13.50 11.00
CA GLU A 201 2.23 13.83 11.41
C GLU A 201 1.21 12.85 10.77
N ARG A 202 1.65 11.61 10.52
CA ARG A 202 1.13 10.61 9.63
C ARG A 202 1.03 9.21 10.25
N LEU A 203 0.48 9.14 11.45
CA LEU A 203 -0.65 8.21 11.69
C LEU A 203 -1.87 8.54 10.79
N ALA A 204 -1.64 9.29 9.71
CA ALA A 204 -2.57 10.10 8.97
C ALA A 204 -3.51 9.15 8.27
N ALA A 205 -4.80 9.39 8.51
CA ALA A 205 -5.82 9.14 7.51
C ALA A 205 -5.21 9.30 6.13
N ALA A 206 -5.38 8.27 5.30
CA ALA A 206 -5.10 8.33 3.88
C ALA A 206 -5.46 9.72 3.39
N LYS A 207 -4.43 10.38 2.85
CA LYS A 207 -4.53 11.79 2.58
C LYS A 207 -5.60 11.99 1.53
N ASP A 208 -6.56 12.83 1.87
CA ASP A 208 -7.63 13.20 0.96
C ASP A 208 -7.01 13.94 -0.23
N VAL A 209 -7.06 13.30 -1.39
CA VAL A 209 -6.52 13.84 -2.64
C VAL A 209 -7.65 14.10 -3.63
N GLU A 210 -7.51 15.20 -4.35
CA GLU A 210 -8.31 15.48 -5.53
C GLU A 210 -7.46 15.15 -6.75
N VAL A 211 -7.92 14.19 -7.56
CA VAL A 211 -7.14 13.69 -8.69
C VAL A 211 -7.78 14.05 -10.01
N THR A 212 -6.96 14.16 -11.05
CA THR A 212 -7.41 14.19 -12.44
C THR A 212 -7.21 12.82 -13.06
N PHE A 213 -8.25 12.30 -13.71
CA PHE A 213 -8.15 11.12 -14.55
C PHE A 213 -7.67 11.49 -15.95
N GLY A 214 -6.68 10.77 -16.45
CA GLY A 214 -6.15 10.94 -17.79
C GLY A 214 -6.11 9.61 -18.52
N LEU A 215 -6.63 9.61 -19.74
CA LEU A 215 -6.56 8.47 -20.64
C LEU A 215 -5.63 8.81 -21.81
N TYR A 216 -4.74 7.89 -22.13
CA TYR A 216 -3.77 8.09 -23.20
C TYR A 216 -3.50 6.81 -23.97
N ARG A 217 -3.21 6.96 -25.26
CA ARG A 217 -2.85 5.86 -26.15
C ARG A 217 -1.47 6.11 -26.75
N PRO A 218 -0.40 5.51 -26.21
CA PRO A 218 0.95 5.68 -26.75
C PRO A 218 1.07 5.13 -28.17
N ASP A 219 2.00 5.72 -28.92
CA ASP A 219 2.42 5.22 -30.23
C ASP A 219 3.50 4.14 -30.07
N VAL A 220 3.17 3.08 -29.34
CA VAL A 220 4.03 1.92 -29.07
C VAL A 220 3.21 0.66 -29.32
N LEU A 221 3.82 -0.31 -30.01
CA LEU A 221 3.22 -1.63 -30.23
C LEU A 221 3.64 -2.57 -29.10
N VAL A 222 2.65 -3.24 -28.52
CA VAL A 222 2.83 -4.25 -27.48
C VAL A 222 2.30 -5.57 -28.01
N LEU A 223 3.06 -6.64 -27.78
CA LEU A 223 2.68 -8.00 -28.12
C LEU A 223 1.67 -8.51 -27.08
N SER A 224 0.46 -8.81 -27.57
CA SER A 224 -0.61 -9.46 -26.82
C SER A 224 -0.33 -10.95 -26.60
N SER A 225 -1.06 -11.56 -25.67
CA SER A 225 -0.96 -12.99 -25.37
C SER A 225 -1.38 -13.90 -26.53
N ASP A 226 -2.19 -13.40 -27.47
CA ASP A 226 -2.59 -14.08 -28.70
C ASP A 226 -1.57 -13.95 -29.84
N GLY A 227 -0.45 -13.27 -29.60
CA GLY A 227 0.60 -12.99 -30.59
C GLY A 227 0.27 -11.82 -31.52
N SER A 228 -0.84 -11.12 -31.33
CA SER A 228 -1.15 -9.89 -32.07
C SER A 228 -0.40 -8.68 -31.48
N THR A 229 -0.11 -7.68 -32.30
CA THR A 229 0.45 -6.41 -31.84
C THR A 229 -0.62 -5.34 -31.77
N THR A 230 -0.70 -4.63 -30.65
CA THR A 230 -1.70 -3.58 -30.43
C THR A 230 -1.10 -2.39 -29.68
N ARG A 231 -1.75 -1.23 -29.81
CA ARG A 231 -1.42 -0.03 -29.02
C ARG A 231 -2.23 -0.06 -27.73
N PRO A 232 -1.59 -0.12 -26.56
CA PRO A 232 -2.29 -0.20 -25.29
C PRO A 232 -2.99 1.13 -24.96
N TRP A 233 -3.98 1.05 -24.09
CA TRP A 233 -4.58 2.19 -23.40
C TRP A 233 -3.99 2.31 -22.00
N LEU A 234 -3.61 3.54 -21.64
CA LEU A 234 -3.08 3.89 -20.33
C LEU A 234 -4.06 4.82 -19.63
N ALA A 235 -4.44 4.43 -18.41
CA ALA A 235 -5.16 5.27 -17.49
C ALA A 235 -4.20 5.76 -16.41
N PHE A 236 -4.33 7.02 -16.01
CA PHE A 236 -3.54 7.65 -14.96
C PHE A 236 -4.45 8.43 -14.01
N LEU A 237 -4.13 8.39 -12.73
CA LEU A 237 -4.65 9.29 -11.71
C LEU A 237 -3.52 10.18 -11.24
N VAL A 238 -3.69 11.48 -11.42
CA VAL A 238 -2.69 12.47 -11.07
C VAL A 238 -3.24 13.39 -10.00
N ASP A 239 -2.51 13.55 -8.91
CA ASP A 239 -2.84 14.50 -7.85
C ASP A 239 -2.84 15.94 -8.39
N ASN A 240 -3.93 16.67 -8.12
CA ASN A 240 -4.13 18.00 -8.71
C ASN A 240 -3.08 19.03 -8.24
N PRO A 241 -2.77 19.14 -6.94
CA PRO A 241 -1.77 20.09 -6.44
C PRO A 241 -0.34 19.72 -6.83
N SER A 242 0.09 18.48 -6.57
CA SER A 242 1.49 18.07 -6.71
C SER A 242 1.87 17.58 -8.11
N ARG A 243 0.87 17.27 -8.94
CA ARG A 243 1.06 16.58 -10.23
C ARG A 243 1.68 15.19 -10.10
N MET A 244 1.74 14.61 -8.90
CA MET A 244 2.23 13.26 -8.70
C MET A 244 1.26 12.25 -9.33
N VAL A 245 1.80 11.25 -10.04
CA VAL A 245 1.00 10.12 -10.50
C VAL A 245 0.78 9.19 -9.31
N LEU A 246 -0.47 9.03 -8.89
CA LEU A 246 -0.86 8.22 -7.73
C LEU A 246 -1.25 6.80 -8.12
N GLY A 247 -1.81 6.61 -9.32
CA GLY A 247 -2.27 5.31 -9.79
C GLY A 247 -2.34 5.25 -11.30
N LYS A 248 -2.31 4.03 -11.83
CA LYS A 248 -2.39 3.72 -13.26
C LYS A 248 -3.17 2.43 -13.49
N ALA A 249 -3.65 2.28 -14.71
CA ALA A 249 -4.13 1.00 -15.22
C ALA A 249 -3.82 0.87 -16.71
N ILE A 250 -3.67 -0.37 -17.18
CA ILE A 250 -3.23 -0.66 -18.55
C ILE A 250 -4.17 -1.68 -19.18
N ALA A 251 -4.74 -1.35 -20.33
CA ALA A 251 -5.44 -2.30 -21.19
C ALA A 251 -4.64 -2.49 -22.48
N ILE A 252 -4.20 -3.71 -22.76
CA ILE A 252 -3.39 -4.01 -23.95
C ILE A 252 -4.31 -4.14 -25.16
N ASP A 253 -5.45 -4.79 -24.99
CA ASP A 253 -6.45 -5.06 -26.01
C ASP A 253 -7.84 -4.52 -25.61
N GLY A 254 -8.78 -4.60 -26.57
CA GLY A 254 -10.21 -4.35 -26.33
C GLY A 254 -10.71 -2.94 -26.66
N ASN A 255 -12.04 -2.82 -26.62
CA ASN A 255 -12.74 -1.58 -26.90
C ASN A 255 -12.72 -0.67 -25.66
N ILE A 256 -12.18 0.54 -25.81
CA ILE A 256 -12.05 1.50 -24.71
C ILE A 256 -13.38 1.76 -24.00
N HIS A 257 -14.49 1.85 -24.72
CA HIS A 257 -15.81 2.11 -24.11
C HIS A 257 -16.28 0.99 -23.19
N GLN A 258 -15.80 -0.24 -23.38
CA GLN A 258 -16.12 -1.38 -22.52
C GLN A 258 -15.16 -1.51 -21.33
N LEU A 259 -13.94 -1.00 -21.47
CA LEU A 259 -12.87 -1.15 -20.49
C LEU A 259 -12.72 0.06 -19.56
N LEU A 260 -13.34 1.17 -19.91
CA LEU A 260 -13.09 2.44 -19.25
C LEU A 260 -13.45 2.43 -17.76
N ASP A 261 -14.64 1.93 -17.41
CA ASP A 261 -15.05 1.81 -16.01
C ASP A 261 -14.05 0.96 -15.21
N ARG A 262 -13.56 -0.13 -15.82
CA ARG A 262 -12.59 -1.04 -15.21
C ARG A 262 -11.25 -0.33 -15.00
N LEU A 263 -10.74 0.37 -16.00
CA LEU A 263 -9.46 1.08 -15.95
C LEU A 263 -9.46 2.19 -14.88
N VAL A 264 -10.56 2.93 -14.74
CA VAL A 264 -10.67 3.95 -13.68
C VAL A 264 -10.59 3.29 -12.31
N ILE A 265 -11.32 2.19 -12.09
CA ILE A 265 -11.36 1.49 -10.81
C ILE A 265 -10.02 0.82 -10.49
N GLU A 266 -9.39 0.15 -11.46
CA GLU A 266 -8.05 -0.41 -11.31
C GLU A 266 -7.03 0.66 -10.93
N ALA A 267 -7.08 1.84 -11.57
CA ALA A 267 -6.18 2.93 -11.24
C ALA A 267 -6.45 3.49 -9.83
N ILE A 268 -7.71 3.55 -9.38
CA ILE A 268 -8.09 3.95 -8.02
C ILE A 268 -7.57 2.93 -7.01
N ASP A 269 -7.73 1.64 -7.29
CA ASP A 269 -7.30 0.57 -6.39
C ASP A 269 -5.76 0.51 -6.27
N GLU A 270 -5.04 1.01 -7.29
CA GLU A 270 -3.59 1.14 -7.24
C GLU A 270 -3.09 2.36 -6.44
N THR A 271 -3.95 3.31 -6.05
CA THR A 271 -3.53 4.48 -5.26
C THR A 271 -3.30 4.12 -3.79
N LEU A 272 -2.16 3.50 -3.49
CA LEU A 272 -1.79 3.11 -2.13
C LEU A 272 -1.46 4.33 -1.26
N GLY A 273 -2.00 4.37 -0.04
CA GLY A 273 -1.72 5.42 0.95
C GLY A 273 -2.48 6.74 0.76
N TYR A 274 -3.34 6.84 -0.26
CA TYR A 274 -4.15 8.03 -0.56
C TYR A 274 -5.64 7.70 -0.57
N ARG A 275 -6.47 8.67 -0.14
CA ARG A 275 -7.93 8.58 -0.24
C ARG A 275 -8.39 9.56 -1.29
N ILE A 276 -8.89 9.04 -2.40
CA ILE A 276 -9.43 9.91 -3.44
C ILE A 276 -10.78 10.44 -2.98
N THR A 277 -10.90 11.76 -2.79
CA THR A 277 -12.17 12.39 -2.42
C THR A 277 -12.95 12.88 -3.63
N SER A 278 -12.24 13.30 -4.67
CA SER A 278 -12.83 13.67 -5.93
C SER A 278 -11.93 13.35 -7.10
N ILE A 279 -12.56 13.08 -8.23
CA ILE A 279 -11.92 12.73 -9.49
C ILE A 279 -12.45 13.66 -10.58
N GLU A 280 -11.55 14.38 -11.25
CA GLU A 280 -11.87 15.18 -12.42
C GLU A 280 -11.76 14.30 -13.68
N ILE A 281 -12.88 14.10 -14.38
CA ILE A 281 -12.99 13.23 -15.56
C ILE A 281 -13.50 14.04 -16.76
N ASP A 282 -13.01 13.73 -17.96
CA ASP A 282 -13.58 14.26 -19.19
C ASP A 282 -15.03 13.75 -19.37
N SER A 283 -15.95 14.64 -19.73
CA SER A 283 -17.35 14.27 -19.99
C SER A 283 -17.55 13.21 -21.08
N SER A 284 -16.58 13.03 -22.00
CA SER A 284 -16.62 11.96 -23.01
C SER A 284 -16.36 10.56 -22.45
N ILE A 285 -15.87 10.50 -21.21
CA ILE A 285 -15.45 9.31 -20.49
C ILE A 285 -16.47 8.96 -19.38
N GLU A 286 -17.35 9.89 -19.00
CA GLU A 286 -18.31 9.67 -17.93
C GLU A 286 -19.44 8.72 -18.35
N SER A 287 -19.68 7.67 -17.56
CA SER A 287 -20.75 6.69 -17.76
C SER A 287 -21.60 6.59 -16.49
N VAL A 288 -22.89 6.23 -16.63
CA VAL A 288 -23.79 6.03 -15.47
C VAL A 288 -23.22 4.99 -14.50
N LYS A 289 -22.70 3.89 -15.06
CA LYS A 289 -22.08 2.80 -14.30
C LYS A 289 -20.84 3.28 -13.55
N LEU A 290 -19.99 4.10 -14.17
CA LEU A 290 -18.83 4.70 -13.51
C LEU A 290 -19.25 5.62 -12.37
N SER A 291 -20.27 6.46 -12.56
CA SER A 291 -20.77 7.33 -11.50
C SER A 291 -21.31 6.53 -10.30
N GLU A 292 -21.97 5.40 -10.54
CA GLU A 292 -22.42 4.49 -9.47
C GLU A 292 -21.25 3.84 -8.71
N LEU A 293 -20.22 3.39 -9.43
CA LEU A 293 -19.00 2.81 -8.85
C LEU A 293 -18.19 3.83 -8.05
N LEU A 294 -18.08 5.07 -8.51
CA LEU A 294 -17.42 6.14 -7.77
C LEU A 294 -18.21 6.50 -6.51
N ARG A 295 -19.54 6.55 -6.60
CA ARG A 295 -20.41 6.80 -5.45
C ARG A 295 -20.29 5.71 -4.39
N SER A 296 -20.21 4.43 -4.78
CA SER A 296 -20.05 3.33 -3.81
C SER A 296 -18.69 3.37 -3.09
N LYS A 297 -17.67 4.01 -3.71
CA LYS A 297 -16.37 4.30 -3.09
C LYS A 297 -16.31 5.67 -2.39
N ASN A 298 -17.43 6.39 -2.26
CA ASN A 298 -17.50 7.73 -1.68
C ASN A 298 -16.65 8.79 -2.41
N ILE A 299 -16.49 8.65 -3.73
CA ILE A 299 -15.71 9.56 -4.58
C ILE A 299 -16.65 10.48 -5.36
N VAL A 300 -16.37 11.78 -5.32
CA VAL A 300 -17.13 12.79 -6.09
C VAL A 300 -16.55 12.91 -7.50
N SER A 301 -17.34 12.58 -8.53
CA SER A 301 -16.99 12.89 -9.92
C SER A 301 -17.19 14.38 -10.20
N ARG A 302 -16.19 15.02 -10.83
CA ARG A 302 -16.24 16.39 -11.31
C ARG A 302 -15.86 16.44 -12.79
N ARG A 303 -16.42 17.41 -13.52
CA ARG A 303 -16.07 17.61 -14.93
C ARG A 303 -14.71 18.29 -15.07
N LEU A 304 -13.83 17.69 -15.87
CA LEU A 304 -12.52 18.25 -16.16
C LEU A 304 -12.63 19.55 -16.98
N ASN A 305 -11.90 20.58 -16.57
CA ASN A 305 -11.81 21.84 -17.31
C ASN A 305 -10.82 21.71 -18.49
N ARG A 306 -11.17 22.25 -19.67
CA ARG A 306 -10.36 22.22 -20.91
C ARG A 306 -8.92 22.71 -20.71
N GLN A 307 -8.67 23.68 -19.85
CA GLN A 307 -7.30 24.14 -19.56
C GLN A 307 -6.46 23.09 -18.82
N ARG A 308 -7.07 22.32 -17.91
CA ARG A 308 -6.41 21.24 -17.18
C ARG A 308 -6.18 20.00 -18.05
N GLN A 309 -7.08 19.74 -19.00
CA GLN A 309 -6.93 18.68 -20.00
C GLN A 309 -5.63 18.82 -20.78
N GLY A 310 -5.33 20.00 -21.33
CA GLY A 310 -4.07 20.22 -22.07
C GLY A 310 -2.82 20.13 -21.19
N SER A 311 -2.92 20.42 -19.89
CA SER A 311 -1.82 20.22 -18.94
C SER A 311 -1.58 18.74 -18.64
N MET A 312 -2.66 17.97 -18.51
CA MET A 312 -2.64 16.52 -18.26
C MET A 312 -2.07 15.77 -19.46
N GLU A 313 -2.50 16.11 -20.68
CA GLU A 313 -1.97 15.52 -21.91
C GLU A 313 -0.46 15.74 -22.05
N ARG A 314 0.04 16.93 -21.70
CA ARG A 314 1.48 17.22 -21.73
C ARG A 314 2.26 16.41 -20.70
N LEU A 315 1.72 16.25 -19.50
CA LEU A 315 2.33 15.44 -18.43
C LEU A 315 2.40 13.99 -18.86
N ILE A 316 1.29 13.42 -19.33
CA ILE A 316 1.27 12.03 -19.80
C ILE A 316 2.21 11.85 -21.00
N TYR A 317 2.25 12.82 -21.92
CA TYR A 317 3.21 12.82 -23.00
C TYR A 317 4.65 12.85 -22.49
N GLN A 318 4.99 13.61 -21.45
CA GLN A 318 6.34 13.60 -20.86
C GLN A 318 6.72 12.22 -20.30
N ILE A 319 5.82 11.58 -19.57
CA ILE A 319 6.04 10.23 -19.00
C ILE A 319 6.21 9.19 -20.13
N THR A 320 5.39 9.29 -21.18
CA THR A 320 5.33 8.28 -22.25
C THR A 320 6.28 8.54 -23.41
N ARG A 321 6.79 9.77 -23.57
CA ARG A 321 7.79 10.13 -24.58
C ARG A 321 9.10 9.36 -24.37
N ILE A 322 9.43 9.00 -23.13
CA ILE A 322 10.64 8.20 -22.87
C ILE A 322 10.43 6.73 -23.30
N LEU A 323 9.19 6.22 -23.22
CA LEU A 323 8.84 4.89 -23.75
C LEU A 323 8.98 4.80 -25.27
N THR A 324 8.95 5.94 -25.98
CA THR A 324 9.11 6.02 -27.45
C THR A 324 10.53 6.36 -27.91
N LEU A 325 11.44 6.77 -27.01
CA LEU A 325 12.79 7.25 -27.34
C LEU A 325 13.91 6.21 -27.16
N HIS A 326 13.71 5.11 -26.43
CA HIS A 326 14.65 3.99 -26.39
C HIS A 326 14.40 2.98 -27.54
N ILE A 327 14.38 3.52 -28.75
CA ILE A 327 14.58 2.76 -29.99
C ILE A 327 16.07 2.89 -30.26
N GLU A 328 16.87 1.95 -29.75
CA GLU A 328 18.28 1.87 -30.16
C GLU A 328 18.33 1.75 -31.68
N GLU A 329 19.23 2.53 -32.29
CA GLU A 329 19.48 2.58 -33.73
C GLU A 329 19.85 1.18 -34.25
N GLY A 330 18.85 0.42 -34.70
CA GLY A 330 19.01 -0.90 -35.29
C GLY A 330 17.79 -1.27 -36.13
N ASP A 331 17.97 -1.29 -37.45
CA ASP A 331 17.11 -1.91 -38.46
C ASP A 331 15.60 -1.64 -38.39
N GLY A 332 15.17 -0.37 -38.36
CA GLY A 332 13.91 0.12 -38.97
C GLY A 332 12.56 -0.55 -38.59
N LEU A 333 12.56 -1.50 -37.67
CA LEU A 333 11.42 -2.26 -37.17
C LEU A 333 11.28 -1.90 -35.69
N LEU A 334 10.10 -1.42 -35.30
CA LEU A 334 9.79 -1.10 -33.91
C LEU A 334 10.00 -2.37 -33.06
N PRO A 335 10.83 -2.35 -32.00
CA PRO A 335 10.97 -3.50 -31.13
C PRO A 335 9.61 -3.80 -30.48
N GLU A 336 9.06 -4.98 -30.74
CA GLU A 336 7.82 -5.45 -30.12
C GLU A 336 8.07 -5.70 -28.63
N LEU A 337 7.50 -4.85 -27.76
CA LEU A 337 7.58 -5.06 -26.32
C LEU A 337 6.56 -6.11 -25.90
N THR A 338 6.96 -7.05 -25.07
CA THR A 338 5.98 -7.89 -24.37
C THR A 338 5.16 -7.05 -23.39
N ALA A 339 3.96 -7.52 -23.05
CA ALA A 339 3.09 -6.92 -22.04
C ALA A 339 3.81 -6.58 -20.73
N ASP A 340 4.64 -7.49 -20.23
CA ASP A 340 5.32 -7.36 -18.95
C ASP A 340 6.51 -6.39 -19.02
N GLU A 341 7.26 -6.40 -20.12
CA GLU A 341 8.32 -5.41 -20.35
C GLU A 341 7.75 -4.00 -20.45
N PHE A 342 6.62 -3.84 -21.14
CA PHE A 342 5.94 -2.56 -21.26
C PHE A 342 5.48 -2.05 -19.88
N LYS A 343 4.85 -2.91 -19.07
CA LYS A 343 4.42 -2.59 -17.70
C LYS A 343 5.60 -2.15 -16.82
N ASN A 344 6.69 -2.92 -16.83
CA ASN A 344 7.89 -2.64 -16.04
C ASN A 344 8.54 -1.31 -16.44
N ARG A 345 8.65 -1.04 -17.75
CA ARG A 345 9.18 0.23 -18.24
C ARG A 345 8.29 1.41 -17.83
N LEU A 346 6.97 1.29 -17.96
CA LEU A 346 6.04 2.35 -17.54
C LEU A 346 6.16 2.62 -16.03
N GLN A 347 6.26 1.58 -15.20
CA GLN A 347 6.47 1.72 -13.76
C GLN A 347 7.73 2.52 -13.45
N MET A 348 8.86 2.19 -14.07
CA MET A 348 10.12 2.91 -13.87
C MET A 348 10.00 4.38 -14.30
N GLN A 349 9.32 4.66 -15.41
CA GLN A 349 9.14 6.03 -15.89
C GLN A 349 8.28 6.88 -14.97
N ILE A 350 7.23 6.30 -14.39
CA ILE A 350 6.41 7.00 -13.40
C ILE A 350 7.22 7.29 -12.14
N ALA A 351 7.98 6.31 -11.65
CA ALA A 351 8.86 6.51 -10.49
C ALA A 351 9.89 7.62 -10.76
N GLN A 352 10.53 7.60 -11.93
CA GLN A 352 11.45 8.65 -12.36
C GLN A 352 10.78 10.01 -12.43
N TYR A 353 9.58 10.11 -13.03
CA TYR A 353 8.82 11.35 -13.11
C TYR A 353 8.49 11.90 -11.72
N ASN A 354 7.92 11.08 -10.84
CA ASN A 354 7.52 11.48 -9.50
C ASN A 354 8.71 11.97 -8.66
N CYS A 355 9.92 11.42 -8.89
CA CYS A 355 11.14 11.82 -8.19
C CYS A 355 11.95 12.90 -8.94
N SER A 356 11.59 13.25 -10.18
CA SER A 356 12.36 14.21 -10.99
C SER A 356 12.12 15.65 -10.53
N ILE A 357 13.19 16.41 -10.34
CA ILE A 357 13.11 17.82 -9.97
C ILE A 357 12.53 18.61 -11.15
N THR A 358 11.37 19.22 -10.93
CA THR A 358 10.73 20.07 -11.93
C THR A 358 11.48 21.40 -12.09
N PRO A 359 11.23 22.20 -13.15
CA PRO A 359 11.84 23.52 -13.32
C PRO A 359 11.60 24.50 -12.15
N SER A 360 10.62 24.23 -11.27
CA SER A 360 10.37 24.99 -10.04
C SER A 360 11.25 24.58 -8.85
N GLY A 361 12.19 23.63 -9.02
CA GLY A 361 13.18 23.26 -8.02
C GLY A 361 12.74 22.17 -7.03
N THR A 362 11.56 21.58 -7.22
CA THR A 362 11.01 20.50 -6.36
C THR A 362 10.44 19.38 -7.21
N SER A 363 10.55 18.12 -6.77
CA SER A 363 9.91 17.00 -7.47
C SER A 363 8.39 16.95 -7.21
N PRO A 364 7.58 16.28 -8.06
CA PRO A 364 6.17 16.05 -7.76
C PRO A 364 5.96 15.37 -6.39
N LEU A 365 6.85 14.45 -6.01
CA LEU A 365 6.83 13.83 -4.69
C LEU A 365 7.10 14.85 -3.57
N ASP A 366 8.12 15.70 -3.72
CA ASP A 366 8.39 16.77 -2.75
C ASP A 366 7.26 17.80 -2.68
N GLN A 367 6.63 18.12 -3.81
CA GLN A 367 5.47 19.00 -3.86
C GLN A 367 4.26 18.35 -3.19
N ALA A 368 4.05 17.05 -3.37
CA ALA A 368 3.05 16.31 -2.64
C ALA A 368 3.31 16.43 -1.14
N TYR A 369 4.56 16.30 -0.69
CA TYR A 369 4.90 16.53 0.73
C TYR A 369 4.70 17.98 1.20
N ASN A 370 5.09 18.98 0.40
CA ASN A 370 5.04 20.41 0.76
C ASN A 370 3.64 21.02 0.69
N CYS A 371 2.77 20.55 -0.20
CA CYS A 371 1.36 20.96 -0.27
C CYS A 371 0.55 20.46 0.94
N LEU A 372 1.14 19.61 1.77
CA LEU A 372 0.52 18.99 2.94
C LEU A 372 0.98 19.58 4.27
N GLU A 373 1.98 20.47 4.29
CA GLU A 373 2.28 21.25 5.49
C GLU A 373 1.39 22.50 5.55
N PRO A 374 0.69 22.77 6.67
CA PRO A 374 0.08 24.07 6.87
C PRO A 374 1.21 25.09 6.90
N ARG A 375 1.17 26.07 5.99
CA ARG A 375 2.04 27.25 6.09
C ARG A 375 1.77 27.90 7.45
N LEU A 376 2.63 27.63 8.42
CA LEU A 376 2.69 28.39 9.66
C LEU A 376 2.90 29.86 9.27
N LYS A 377 1.85 30.65 9.50
CA LYS A 377 1.89 32.10 9.51
C LYS A 377 1.52 32.58 10.90
#